data_AF-A0A1C1YSV9-F1
#
_entry.id   AF-A0A1C1YSV9-F1
#
_cell.length_a   1.000
_cell.length_b   1.000
_cell.length_c   1.000
_cell.angle_alpha   90.00
_cell.angle_beta   90.00
_cell.angle_gamma   90.00
#
_symmetry.space_group_name_H-M   'P 1'
#
loop_
_entity.id
_entity.type
_entity.pdbx_description
1 polymer ?
#
loop_
_entity_poly.entity_id
_entity_poly.type
_entity_poly.pdbx_seq_one_letter_code
_entity_poly.pdbx_strand_id
1 'polypeptide(L)'
;MPYATRLAKLQQIHTEKAPQIIRIASDAKVSNRHKQLLYACLNNLCRISARLFGEISSVPGNYDLLEQAAALDEALLQLRRLVGRNISVRVNQAA
;
A
#
# COMPACT_ATOMS: atom_id res chain seq x y z
N MET A 1 3.30 16.79 -17.81
CA MET A 1 2.68 16.51 -16.49
C MET A 1 2.31 15.02 -16.30
N PRO A 2 3.19 14.03 -16.59
CA PRO A 2 2.84 12.61 -16.39
C PRO A 2 2.81 12.18 -14.92
N TYR A 3 3.59 12.83 -14.05
CA TYR A 3 3.73 12.45 -12.64
C TYR A 3 2.47 12.73 -11.82
N ALA A 4 1.89 13.93 -11.96
CA ALA A 4 0.67 14.32 -11.28
C ALA A 4 -0.50 13.37 -11.61
N THR A 5 -0.68 13.02 -12.89
CA THR A 5 -1.73 12.07 -13.30
C THR A 5 -1.49 10.67 -12.74
N ARG A 6 -0.24 10.19 -12.72
CA ARG A 6 0.11 8.89 -12.12
C ARG A 6 -0.11 8.88 -10.61
N LEU A 7 0.25 9.96 -9.93
CA LEU A 7 0.05 10.13 -8.49
C LEU A 7 -1.44 10.14 -8.15
N ALA A 8 -2.23 10.95 -8.87
CA ALA A 8 -3.68 11.02 -8.69
C ALA A 8 -4.36 9.66 -8.89
N LYS A 9 -3.94 8.87 -9.88
CA LYS A 9 -4.45 7.51 -10.09
C LYS A 9 -4.13 6.58 -8.92
N LEU A 10 -2.90 6.62 -8.38
CA LEU A 10 -2.55 5.81 -7.22
C LEU A 10 -3.30 6.25 -5.96
N GLN A 11 -3.47 7.57 -5.76
CA GLN A 11 -4.29 8.11 -4.67
C GLN A 11 -5.75 7.64 -4.79
N GLN A 12 -6.33 7.69 -5.99
CA GLN A 12 -7.70 7.20 -6.24
C GLN A 12 -7.83 5.72 -5.90
N ILE A 13 -6.91 4.87 -6.39
CA ILE A 13 -6.91 3.43 -6.08
C ILE A 13 -6.84 3.19 -4.57
N HIS A 14 -5.94 3.90 -3.87
CA HIS A 14 -5.82 3.79 -2.42
C HIS A 14 -7.13 4.18 -1.74
N THR A 15 -7.68 5.36 -2.04
CA THR A 15 -8.92 5.87 -1.43
C THR A 15 -10.11 4.94 -1.66
N GLU A 16 -10.28 4.42 -2.88
CA GLU A 16 -11.40 3.53 -3.21
C GLU A 16 -11.28 2.14 -2.57
N LYS A 17 -10.05 1.60 -2.50
CA LYS A 17 -9.84 0.20 -2.09
C LYS A 17 -9.46 0.04 -0.63
N ALA A 18 -8.85 1.04 0.02
CA ALA A 18 -8.39 0.93 1.39
C ALA A 18 -9.48 0.49 2.39
N PRO A 19 -10.71 1.05 2.37
CA PRO A 19 -11.77 0.62 3.30
C PRO A 19 -12.15 -0.86 3.13
N GLN A 20 -12.22 -1.33 1.88
CA GLN A 20 -12.53 -2.72 1.56
C GLN A 20 -11.40 -3.65 1.99
N ILE A 21 -10.15 -3.27 1.75
CA ILE A 21 -8.97 -4.03 2.16
C ILE A 21 -8.91 -4.15 3.68
N ILE A 22 -9.14 -3.06 4.41
CA ILE A 22 -9.20 -3.08 5.88
C ILE A 22 -10.30 -4.03 6.35
N ARG A 23 -11.51 -3.96 5.76
CA ARG A 23 -12.62 -4.84 6.10
C ARG A 23 -12.26 -6.31 5.91
N ILE A 24 -11.67 -6.67 4.77
CA ILE A 24 -11.30 -8.05 4.44
C ILE A 24 -10.16 -8.55 5.34
N ALA A 25 -9.16 -7.72 5.62
CA ALA A 25 -8.03 -8.09 6.45
C ALA A 25 -8.43 -8.32 7.91
N SER A 26 -9.31 -7.48 8.45
CA SER A 26 -9.79 -7.56 9.83
C SER A 26 -10.85 -8.66 10.04
N ASP A 27 -11.44 -9.20 8.97
CA ASP A 27 -12.40 -10.30 9.09
C ASP A 27 -11.70 -11.63 9.42
N ALA A 28 -12.04 -12.21 10.56
CA ALA A 28 -11.52 -13.49 11.03
C ALA A 28 -11.96 -14.68 10.14
N LYS A 29 -13.07 -14.56 9.41
CA LYS A 29 -13.59 -15.60 8.51
C LYS A 29 -12.83 -15.65 7.18
N VAL A 30 -12.11 -14.59 6.83
CA VAL A 30 -11.32 -14.54 5.60
C VAL A 30 -10.05 -15.38 5.79
N SER A 31 -9.85 -16.34 4.89
CA SER A 31 -8.68 -17.21 4.93
C SER A 31 -7.34 -16.43 4.86
N ASN A 32 -6.31 -16.95 5.53
CA ASN A 32 -4.96 -16.40 5.46
C ASN A 32 -4.43 -16.31 4.02
N ARG A 33 -4.78 -17.26 3.14
CA ARG A 33 -4.39 -17.22 1.73
C ARG A 33 -4.91 -15.95 1.05
N HIS A 34 -6.15 -15.56 1.31
CA HIS A 34 -6.72 -14.32 0.77
C HIS A 34 -5.99 -13.09 1.32
N LYS A 35 -5.68 -13.06 2.62
CA LYS A 35 -4.93 -11.96 3.25
C LYS A 35 -3.49 -11.87 2.70
N GLN A 36 -2.84 -12.99 2.42
CA GLN A 36 -1.53 -13.05 1.76
C GLN A 36 -1.57 -12.50 0.33
N LEU A 37 -2.61 -12.80 -0.44
CA LEU A 37 -2.81 -12.22 -1.77
C LEU A 37 -2.97 -10.70 -1.70
N LEU A 38 -3.79 -10.20 -0.76
CA LEU A 38 -3.91 -8.76 -0.51
C LEU A 38 -2.58 -8.13 -0.12
N TYR A 39 -1.82 -8.78 0.76
CA TYR A 39 -0.49 -8.33 1.14
C TYR A 39 0.47 -8.23 -0.05
N ALA A 40 0.48 -9.24 -0.93
CA ALA A 40 1.31 -9.24 -2.13
C ALA A 40 0.91 -8.10 -3.11
N CYS A 41 -0.39 -7.89 -3.30
CA CYS A 41 -0.90 -6.77 -4.10
C CYS A 41 -0.48 -5.41 -3.51
N LEU A 42 -0.62 -5.23 -2.19
CA LEU A 42 -0.19 -4.01 -1.50
C LEU A 42 1.32 -3.82 -1.58
N ASN A 43 2.11 -4.89 -1.52
CA ASN A 43 3.55 -4.82 -1.69
C ASN A 43 3.93 -4.31 -3.08
N ASN A 44 3.22 -4.75 -4.13
CA ASN A 44 3.42 -4.23 -5.48
C ASN A 44 3.02 -2.75 -5.59
N LEU A 45 1.92 -2.33 -4.95
CA LEU A 45 1.52 -0.93 -4.90
C LEU A 45 2.56 -0.05 -4.19
N CYS A 46 3.11 -0.51 -3.06
CA CYS A 46 4.20 0.19 -2.37
C CYS A 46 5.42 0.35 -3.28
N ARG A 47 5.80 -0.67 -4.05
CA ARG A 47 6.93 -0.58 -5.01
C ARG A 47 6.67 0.43 -6.12
N ILE A 48 5.43 0.49 -6.63
CA ILE A 48 5.04 1.46 -7.66
C ILE A 48 5.08 2.89 -7.08
N SER A 49 4.56 3.06 -5.87
CA SER A 49 4.56 4.34 -5.14
C SER A 49 5.98 4.85 -4.88
N ALA A 50 6.85 4.01 -4.29
CA ALA A 50 8.24 4.36 -4.03
C ALA A 50 9.01 4.72 -5.31
N ARG A 51 8.76 4.02 -6.41
CA ARG A 51 9.34 4.36 -7.72
C ARG A 51 8.87 5.73 -8.20
N LEU A 52 7.57 6.02 -8.10
CA LEU A 52 7.02 7.32 -8.48
C LEU A 52 7.58 8.45 -7.60
N PHE A 53 7.72 8.21 -6.29
CA PHE A 53 8.36 9.15 -5.37
C PHE A 53 9.80 9.45 -5.80
N GLY A 54 10.60 8.42 -6.10
CA GLY A 54 11.95 8.58 -6.62
C GLY A 54 12.00 9.40 -7.92
N GLU A 55 11.12 9.09 -8.86
CA GLU A 55 10.98 9.84 -10.12
C GLU A 55 10.63 11.32 -9.88
N ILE A 56 9.67 11.62 -8.99
CA ILE A 56 9.31 13.01 -8.63
C ILE A 56 10.46 13.73 -7.94
N SER A 57 11.15 13.06 -7.01
CA SER A 57 12.27 13.64 -6.25
C SER A 57 13.46 14.02 -7.12
N SER A 58 13.62 13.36 -8.28
CA SER A 58 14.68 13.65 -9.24
C SER A 58 14.44 14.92 -10.07
N VAL A 59 13.23 15.50 -9.98
CA VAL A 59 12.85 16.70 -10.74
C VAL A 59 12.78 17.90 -9.78
N PRO A 60 13.65 18.92 -9.96
CA PRO A 60 13.61 20.13 -9.14
C PRO A 60 12.27 20.88 -9.24
N GLY A 61 11.82 21.47 -8.13
CA GLY A 61 10.66 22.36 -8.11
C GLY A 61 9.29 21.70 -7.93
N ASN A 62 9.21 20.37 -7.78
CA ASN A 62 7.96 19.63 -7.59
C ASN A 62 7.65 19.33 -6.10
N TYR A 63 7.92 20.27 -5.19
CA TYR A 63 7.80 20.04 -3.74
C TYR A 63 6.40 19.55 -3.31
N ASP A 64 5.33 20.14 -3.85
CA ASP A 64 3.95 19.74 -3.52
C ASP A 64 3.65 18.30 -3.96
N LEU A 65 4.11 17.91 -5.16
CA LEU A 65 3.93 16.55 -5.67
C LEU A 65 4.78 15.55 -4.88
N LEU A 66 5.95 15.97 -4.41
CA LEU A 66 6.84 15.15 -3.60
C LEU A 66 6.22 14.86 -2.22
N GLU A 67 5.64 15.88 -1.58
CA GLU A 67 4.93 15.73 -0.31
C GLU A 67 3.71 14.81 -0.46
N GLN A 68 2.91 15.01 -1.51
CA GLN A 68 1.78 14.14 -1.81
C GLN A 68 2.19 12.70 -2.09
N ALA A 69 3.32 12.49 -2.79
CA ALA A 69 3.86 11.17 -3.04
C ALA A 69 4.37 10.49 -1.76
N ALA A 70 5.05 11.24 -0.88
CA ALA A 70 5.49 10.74 0.42
C ALA A 70 4.31 10.32 1.30
N ALA A 71 3.27 11.15 1.37
CA ALA A 71 2.06 10.86 2.15
C ALA A 71 1.34 9.60 1.64
N LEU A 72 1.25 9.43 0.32
CA LEU A 72 0.68 8.22 -0.27
C LEU A 72 1.52 6.97 0.02
N ASP A 73 2.84 7.08 -0.04
CA ASP A 73 3.74 5.96 0.24
C ASP A 73 3.59 5.46 1.67
N GLU A 74 3.56 6.38 2.64
CA GLU A 74 3.34 6.05 4.04
C GLU A 74 1.96 5.42 4.26
N ALA A 75 0.90 5.95 3.63
CA ALA A 75 -0.45 5.37 3.73
C ALA A 75 -0.51 3.93 3.20
N LEU A 76 0.13 3.66 2.05
CA LEU A 76 0.24 2.31 1.49
C LEU A 76 1.05 1.36 2.38
N LEU A 77 2.15 1.85 2.97
CA LEU A 77 2.94 1.07 3.92
C LEU A 77 2.15 0.72 5.18
N GLN A 78 1.37 1.67 5.72
CA GLN A 78 0.50 1.43 6.87
C GLN A 78 -0.57 0.38 6.56
N LEU A 79 -1.21 0.48 5.39
CA LEU A 79 -2.19 -0.50 4.93
C LEU A 79 -1.56 -1.89 4.78
N ARG A 80 -0.37 -1.98 4.17
CA ARG A 80 0.38 -3.24 4.04
C ARG A 80 0.71 -3.85 5.41
N ARG A 81 1.18 -3.03 6.35
CA ARG A 81 1.48 -3.45 7.74
C ARG A 81 0.22 -3.98 8.43
N LEU A 82 -0.92 -3.30 8.28
CA LEU A 82 -2.21 -3.74 8.85
C LEU A 82 -2.60 -5.12 8.31
N VAL A 83 -2.54 -5.33 6.99
CA VAL A 83 -2.85 -6.63 6.40
C VAL A 83 -1.87 -7.69 6.91
N GLY A 84 -0.57 -7.38 6.97
CA GLY A 84 0.46 -8.29 7.47
C GLY A 84 0.22 -8.76 8.90
N ARG A 85 -0.21 -7.87 9.80
CA ARG A 85 -0.55 -8.20 11.19
C ARG A 85 -1.74 -9.15 11.32
N ASN A 86 -2.63 -9.16 10.33
CA ASN A 86 -3.83 -10.00 10.32
C ASN A 86 -3.63 -11.35 9.63
N ILE A 87 -2.44 -11.62 9.09
CA ILE A 87 -2.07 -12.95 8.58
C ILE A 87 -1.56 -13.76 9.76
N SER A 88 -2.31 -14.78 10.20
CA SER A 88 -1.81 -15.66 11.25
C SER A 88 -0.64 -16.47 10.70
N VAL A 89 0.57 -16.18 11.17
CA VAL A 89 1.70 -17.07 11.02
C VAL A 89 1.43 -18.22 11.99
N ARG A 90 1.25 -19.45 11.50
CA ARG A 90 1.37 -20.62 12.38
C ARG A 90 2.79 -20.57 12.93
N VAL A 91 2.96 -20.05 14.14
CA VAL A 91 4.13 -20.36 14.95
C VAL A 91 3.99 -21.85 15.17
N ASN A 92 4.76 -22.64 14.43
CA ASN A 92 5.02 -24.02 14.82
C ASN A 92 5.70 -23.91 16.18
N GLN A 93 4.92 -23.92 17.27
CA GLN A 93 5.42 -24.34 18.56
C GLN A 93 5.79 -25.82 18.36
N ALA A 94 7.06 -26.04 18.03
CA ALA A 94 7.66 -27.36 18.18
C ALA A 94 7.54 -27.72 19.66
N ALA A 95 6.80 -28.80 19.91
CA ALA A 95 6.63 -29.45 21.19
C ALA A 95 7.94 -30.08 21.68
#